data_AF-Q9W208-F1
#
_entry.id   AF-Q9W208-F1
#
_cell.length_a   1.000
_cell.length_b   1.000
_cell.length_c   1.000
_cell.angle_alpha   90.00
_cell.angle_beta   90.00
_cell.angle_gamma   90.00
#
_symmetry.space_group_name_H-M   'P 1'
#
loop_
_entity.id
_entity.type
_entity.pdbx_description
1 polymer ?
#
loop_
_entity_poly.entity_id
_entity_poly.type
_entity_poly.pdbx_seq_one_letter_code
_entity_poly.pdbx_strand_id
1 'polypeptide(L)'
;MKCTILLSFFSLIWFAGGIKIDCENTEAINEDHIHYCCKHPDGHNDLIEGCARETNFTLPNQNEEALVDITADRAIRGTCFGKCVFSKLNLMKDNNLDMDAVRSLFTERFPDDPEYAKEMINAFDHCHGKSEENTSMFLSKPLFKQMSKQFCDPKSSVVLACVIRQFFHNCPADRWSKTKECEDTLAFSKKCQDSLATL
;
A
#
# COMPACT_ATOMS: atom_id res chain seq x y z
N MET A 1 20.66 -20.56 -52.53
CA MET A 1 20.94 -20.60 -51.07
C MET A 1 19.68 -20.22 -50.31
N LYS A 2 19.01 -21.23 -49.72
CA LYS A 2 17.82 -21.08 -48.88
C LYS A 2 18.30 -20.72 -47.46
N CYS A 3 18.60 -19.46 -47.16
CA CYS A 3 19.13 -19.10 -45.84
C CYS A 3 18.67 -17.73 -45.30
N THR A 4 17.57 -17.19 -45.81
CA THR A 4 16.98 -15.95 -45.28
C THR A 4 15.66 -16.18 -44.52
N ILE A 5 15.02 -17.34 -44.70
CA ILE A 5 13.72 -17.65 -44.07
C ILE A 5 13.88 -18.14 -42.61
N LEU A 6 15.10 -18.50 -42.17
CA LEU A 6 15.33 -18.97 -40.80
C LEU A 6 15.45 -17.84 -39.76
N LEU A 7 15.74 -16.60 -40.18
CA LEU A 7 15.87 -15.46 -39.26
C LEU A 7 14.52 -14.89 -38.81
N SER A 8 13.42 -15.17 -39.52
CA SER A 8 12.08 -14.70 -39.12
C SER A 8 11.44 -15.56 -38.02
N PHE A 9 11.86 -16.81 -37.85
CA PHE A 9 11.26 -17.71 -36.85
C PHE A 9 11.93 -17.66 -35.47
N PHE A 10 13.18 -17.21 -35.38
CA PHE A 10 13.87 -17.08 -34.08
C PHE A 10 13.49 -15.81 -33.29
N SER A 11 12.91 -14.80 -33.94
CA SER A 11 12.53 -13.54 -33.28
C SER A 11 11.13 -13.54 -32.63
N LEU A 12 10.33 -14.60 -32.81
CA LEU A 12 8.93 -14.62 -32.34
C LEU A 12 8.67 -15.54 -31.14
N ILE A 13 9.71 -16.15 -30.57
CA ILE A 13 9.57 -16.84 -29.29
C ILE A 13 10.50 -16.18 -28.27
N TRP A 14 10.39 -14.86 -28.17
CA TRP A 14 10.56 -14.23 -26.87
C TRP A 14 9.41 -14.79 -26.03
N PHE A 15 9.67 -15.88 -25.31
CA PHE A 15 8.88 -16.24 -24.15
C PHE A 15 8.89 -15.01 -23.26
N ALA A 16 7.91 -14.12 -23.44
CA ALA A 16 7.41 -13.33 -22.35
C ALA A 16 7.05 -14.37 -21.30
N GLY A 17 7.92 -14.55 -20.31
CA GLY A 17 7.68 -15.38 -19.16
C GLY A 17 6.52 -14.75 -18.39
N GLY A 18 5.32 -14.90 -18.92
CA GLY A 18 4.11 -14.52 -18.23
C GLY A 18 4.02 -15.39 -17.00
N ILE A 19 4.12 -14.76 -15.83
CA ILE A 19 3.87 -15.44 -14.56
C ILE A 19 2.45 -16.00 -14.65
N LYS A 20 2.30 -17.30 -14.36
CA LYS A 20 0.97 -17.87 -14.14
C LYS A 20 0.49 -17.35 -12.79
N ILE A 21 -0.11 -16.16 -12.79
CA ILE A 21 -0.69 -15.56 -11.58
C ILE A 21 -1.90 -16.40 -11.18
N ASP A 22 -1.77 -17.04 -10.03
CA ASP A 22 -2.80 -17.80 -9.33
C ASP A 22 -3.29 -16.99 -8.12
N CYS A 23 -4.49 -16.41 -8.23
CA CYS A 23 -5.05 -15.53 -7.20
C CYS A 23 -5.43 -16.26 -5.90
N GLU A 24 -5.39 -17.60 -5.88
CA GLU A 24 -5.62 -18.43 -4.70
C GLU A 24 -4.32 -18.71 -3.94
N ASN A 25 -3.14 -18.49 -4.55
CA ASN A 25 -1.83 -18.73 -3.96
C ASN A 25 -1.13 -17.42 -3.58
N THR A 26 -1.64 -16.73 -2.57
CA THR A 26 -1.07 -15.47 -2.07
C THR A 26 0.30 -15.66 -1.43
N GLU A 27 0.62 -16.85 -0.91
CA GLU A 27 1.92 -17.19 -0.31
C GLU A 27 3.11 -17.01 -1.26
N ALA A 28 2.88 -17.10 -2.57
CA ALA A 28 3.92 -16.87 -3.57
C ALA A 28 4.33 -15.39 -3.68
N ILE A 29 3.58 -14.49 -3.05
CA ILE A 29 3.79 -13.04 -3.05
C ILE A 29 4.12 -12.59 -1.63
N ASN A 30 5.29 -11.97 -1.46
CA ASN A 30 5.66 -11.33 -0.20
C ASN A 30 4.91 -9.99 -0.07
N GLU A 31 3.61 -10.02 0.25
CA GLU A 31 2.79 -8.80 0.34
C GLU A 31 3.35 -7.80 1.36
N ASP A 32 3.89 -8.29 2.47
CA ASP A 32 4.54 -7.44 3.49
C ASP A 32 5.79 -6.72 2.97
N HIS A 33 6.29 -7.00 1.75
CA HIS A 33 7.44 -6.32 1.14
C HIS A 33 7.05 -5.20 0.16
N ILE A 34 5.77 -4.92 -0.06
CA ILE A 34 5.32 -3.88 -1.01
C ILE A 34 5.91 -2.49 -0.72
N HIS A 35 6.19 -2.18 0.55
CA HIS A 35 6.75 -0.90 0.98
C HIS A 35 8.19 -0.68 0.53
N TYR A 36 8.90 -1.74 0.10
CA TYR A 36 10.23 -1.62 -0.51
C TYR A 36 10.18 -1.43 -2.03
N CYS A 37 9.03 -1.72 -2.66
CA CYS A 37 8.91 -1.64 -4.11
C CYS A 37 8.83 -0.20 -4.63
N CYS A 38 8.30 0.72 -3.82
CA CYS A 38 8.29 2.14 -4.14
C CYS A 38 9.16 2.91 -3.15
N LYS A 39 10.24 3.54 -3.64
CA LYS A 39 11.16 4.30 -2.78
C LYS A 39 10.53 5.60 -2.27
N HIS A 40 10.44 5.74 -0.95
CA HIS A 40 10.10 6.98 -0.27
C HIS A 40 11.33 7.87 -0.06
N PRO A 41 11.18 9.21 -0.02
CA PRO A 41 12.27 10.12 0.34
C PRO A 41 12.79 9.87 1.78
N ASP A 42 14.03 10.24 2.03
CA ASP A 42 14.65 10.14 3.35
C ASP A 42 13.88 10.93 4.42
N GLY A 43 13.89 10.44 5.68
CA GLY A 43 13.25 11.12 6.81
C GLY A 43 11.73 10.93 6.91
N HIS A 44 11.12 10.08 6.08
CA HIS A 44 9.72 9.66 6.22
C HIS A 44 9.45 8.86 7.52
N ASN A 45 10.50 8.26 8.12
CA ASN A 45 10.34 7.15 9.06
C ASN A 45 10.18 7.54 10.54
N ASP A 46 10.71 8.67 11.02
CA ASP A 46 10.74 8.96 12.47
C ASP A 46 9.34 9.02 13.12
N LEU A 47 8.37 9.60 12.41
CA LEU A 47 6.97 9.68 12.87
C LEU A 47 6.31 8.29 12.88
N ILE A 48 6.56 7.51 11.83
CA ILE A 48 6.05 6.14 11.66
C ILE A 48 6.58 5.25 12.79
N GLU A 49 7.88 5.28 13.04
CA GLU A 49 8.51 4.54 14.15
C GLU A 49 8.01 5.00 15.52
N GLY A 50 7.80 6.30 15.71
CA GLY A 50 7.21 6.85 16.93
C GLY A 50 5.81 6.29 17.19
N CYS A 51 4.93 6.33 16.19
CA CYS A 51 3.58 5.79 16.29
C CYS A 51 3.56 4.26 16.45
N ALA A 52 4.47 3.55 15.80
CA ALA A 52 4.63 2.10 15.97
C ALA A 52 4.91 1.75 17.44
N ARG A 53 5.87 2.45 18.07
CA ARG A 53 6.19 2.27 19.50
C ARG A 53 5.01 2.61 20.42
N GLU A 54 4.34 3.73 20.19
CA GLU A 54 3.21 4.19 21.03
C GLU A 54 1.99 3.25 20.99
N THR A 55 1.81 2.55 19.87
CA THR A 55 0.65 1.68 19.63
C THR A 55 0.99 0.19 19.69
N ASN A 56 2.25 -0.14 20.02
CA ASN A 56 2.81 -1.48 19.97
C ASN A 56 2.66 -2.16 18.59
N PHE A 57 2.50 -1.37 17.53
CA PHE A 57 2.32 -1.86 16.16
C PHE A 57 3.66 -2.35 15.60
N THR A 58 3.67 -3.56 15.05
CA THR A 58 4.84 -4.13 14.39
C THR A 58 4.93 -3.57 12.98
N LEU A 59 5.99 -2.83 12.68
CA LEU A 59 6.29 -2.43 11.29
C LEU A 59 6.77 -3.64 10.49
N PRO A 60 6.41 -3.75 9.20
CA PRO A 60 6.93 -4.80 8.34
C PRO A 60 8.47 -4.74 8.26
N ASN A 61 9.10 -5.92 8.33
CA ASN A 61 10.55 -6.06 8.21
C ASN A 61 10.89 -7.07 7.10
N GLN A 62 12.10 -6.95 6.51
CA GLN A 62 12.54 -7.76 5.36
C GLN A 62 12.61 -9.28 5.61
N ASN A 63 12.59 -9.70 6.88
CA ASN A 63 12.76 -11.10 7.27
C ASN A 63 11.43 -11.72 7.73
N GLU A 64 10.32 -10.97 7.68
CA GLU A 64 9.00 -11.47 8.08
C GLU A 64 8.34 -12.16 6.90
N GLU A 65 7.89 -13.40 7.11
CA GLU A 65 7.04 -14.09 6.13
C GLU A 65 5.73 -13.33 5.96
N ALA A 66 5.21 -13.27 4.73
CA ALA A 66 3.93 -12.64 4.47
C ALA A 66 2.83 -13.28 5.32
N LEU A 67 2.03 -12.45 5.98
CA LEU A 67 0.92 -12.96 6.78
C LEU A 67 -0.14 -13.66 5.92
N VAL A 68 -0.53 -14.86 6.34
CA VAL A 68 -1.66 -15.59 5.74
C VAL A 68 -3.01 -15.02 6.19
N ASP A 69 -3.09 -14.55 7.44
CA ASP A 69 -4.31 -13.97 8.03
C ASP A 69 -3.97 -12.83 8.99
N ILE A 70 -4.73 -11.73 8.92
CA ILE A 70 -4.64 -10.65 9.90
C ILE A 70 -5.29 -11.11 11.22
N THR A 71 -4.47 -11.26 12.26
CA THR A 71 -4.99 -11.50 13.61
C THR A 71 -5.78 -10.30 14.10
N ALA A 72 -6.81 -10.55 14.91
CA ALA A 72 -7.64 -9.48 15.46
C ALA A 72 -6.84 -8.43 16.23
N ASP A 73 -5.82 -8.89 16.95
CA ASP A 73 -4.89 -8.09 17.73
C ASP A 73 -3.99 -7.20 16.84
N ARG A 74 -3.47 -7.72 15.72
CA ARG A 74 -2.76 -6.90 14.71
C ARG A 74 -3.70 -5.89 14.06
N ALA A 75 -4.95 -6.26 13.81
CA ALA A 75 -5.95 -5.36 13.27
C ALA A 75 -6.29 -4.21 14.23
N ILE A 76 -6.44 -4.49 15.54
CA ILE A 76 -6.61 -3.48 16.59
C ILE A 76 -5.46 -2.51 16.62
N ARG A 77 -4.23 -3.03 16.65
CA ARG A 77 -3.04 -2.18 16.64
C ARG A 77 -2.93 -1.35 15.37
N GLY A 78 -3.32 -1.91 14.22
CA GLY A 78 -3.36 -1.19 12.95
C GLY A 78 -4.29 0.02 12.98
N THR A 79 -5.49 -0.09 13.59
CA THR A 79 -6.39 1.07 13.70
C THR A 79 -5.83 2.15 14.61
N CYS A 80 -5.19 1.77 15.71
CA CYS A 80 -4.54 2.71 16.61
C CYS A 80 -3.30 3.37 15.99
N PHE A 81 -2.50 2.61 15.25
CA PHE A 81 -1.35 3.10 14.49
C PHE A 81 -1.78 4.14 13.47
N GLY A 82 -2.77 3.84 12.63
CA GLY A 82 -3.30 4.79 11.64
C GLY A 82 -3.83 6.07 12.28
N LYS A 83 -4.57 5.96 13.39
CA LYS A 83 -5.03 7.12 14.17
C LYS A 83 -3.88 7.95 14.71
N CYS A 84 -2.83 7.32 15.23
CA CYS A 84 -1.64 8.02 15.73
C CYS A 84 -0.98 8.84 14.61
N VAL A 85 -0.71 8.22 13.46
CA VAL A 85 -0.04 8.88 12.32
C VAL A 85 -0.84 10.11 11.87
N PHE A 86 -2.15 9.94 11.66
CA PHE A 86 -3.01 11.02 11.18
C PHE A 86 -3.19 12.12 12.21
N SER A 87 -3.22 11.79 13.50
CA SER A 87 -3.29 12.78 14.58
C SER A 87 -2.01 13.61 14.66
N LYS A 88 -0.82 12.99 14.53
CA LYS A 88 0.45 13.71 14.58
C LYS A 88 0.70 14.59 13.37
N LEU A 89 0.20 14.16 12.20
CA LEU A 89 0.24 14.94 10.96
C LEU A 89 -0.90 15.95 10.83
N ASN A 90 -1.85 15.96 11.78
CA ASN A 90 -3.05 16.81 11.76
C ASN A 90 -3.85 16.71 10.44
N LEU A 91 -4.00 15.49 9.91
CA LEU A 91 -4.69 15.23 8.64
C LEU A 91 -6.20 15.03 8.78
N MET A 92 -6.74 15.14 9.99
CA MET A 92 -8.16 14.91 10.24
C MET A 92 -8.80 16.18 10.81
N LYS A 93 -9.93 16.60 10.23
CA LYS A 93 -10.77 17.71 10.68
C LYS A 93 -12.21 17.24 10.77
N ASP A 94 -12.85 17.43 11.92
CA ASP A 94 -14.24 17.02 12.16
C ASP A 94 -14.52 15.56 11.76
N ASN A 95 -13.59 14.66 12.13
CA ASN A 95 -13.58 13.24 11.76
C ASN A 95 -13.50 12.93 10.26
N ASN A 96 -13.11 13.90 9.42
CA ASN A 96 -12.90 13.73 7.98
C ASN A 96 -11.44 14.00 7.61
N LEU A 97 -10.98 13.39 6.52
CA LEU A 97 -9.66 13.67 5.97
C LEU A 97 -9.62 15.12 5.48
N ASP A 98 -8.70 15.90 6.02
CA ASP A 98 -8.48 17.30 5.62
C ASP A 98 -7.53 17.33 4.42
N MET A 99 -8.10 17.39 3.21
CA MET A 99 -7.32 17.43 1.97
C MET A 99 -6.48 18.70 1.82
N ASP A 100 -6.84 19.81 2.48
CA ASP A 100 -6.01 21.02 2.46
C ASP A 100 -4.75 20.80 3.31
N ALA A 101 -4.90 20.17 4.49
CA ALA A 101 -3.77 19.77 5.33
C ALA A 101 -2.86 18.75 4.62
N VAL A 102 -3.42 17.78 3.90
CA VAL A 102 -2.64 16.82 3.09
C VAL A 102 -1.82 17.56 2.02
N ARG A 103 -2.45 18.47 1.26
CA ARG A 103 -1.76 19.21 0.21
C ARG A 103 -0.63 20.05 0.78
N SER A 104 -0.89 20.83 1.83
CA SER A 104 0.12 21.61 2.55
C SER A 104 1.27 20.73 3.02
N LEU A 105 0.99 19.63 3.73
CA LEU A 105 2.01 18.68 4.23
C LEU A 105 2.97 18.23 3.13
N PHE A 106 2.46 17.70 2.01
CA PHE A 106 3.31 17.13 0.97
C PHE A 106 4.04 18.21 0.16
N THR A 107 3.40 19.35 -0.11
CA THR A 107 4.06 20.45 -0.84
C THR A 107 5.15 21.14 -0.01
N GLU A 108 4.96 21.28 1.30
CA GLU A 108 5.93 21.95 2.18
C GLU A 108 7.06 21.00 2.60
N ARG A 109 6.77 19.71 2.78
CA ARG A 109 7.77 18.73 3.23
C ARG A 109 8.67 18.23 2.12
N PHE A 110 8.17 18.19 0.88
CA PHE A 110 8.89 17.64 -0.28
C PHE A 110 8.97 18.66 -1.44
N PRO A 111 9.48 19.89 -1.21
CA PRO A 111 9.54 20.92 -2.24
C PRO A 111 10.49 20.56 -3.39
N ASP A 112 11.54 19.80 -3.10
CA ASP A 112 12.55 19.33 -4.07
C ASP A 112 12.13 18.04 -4.79
N ASP A 113 10.94 17.52 -4.48
CA ASP A 113 10.43 16.26 -5.00
C ASP A 113 8.93 16.34 -5.38
N PRO A 114 8.61 17.18 -6.38
CA PRO A 114 7.23 17.50 -6.74
C PRO A 114 6.47 16.30 -7.31
N GLU A 115 7.15 15.33 -7.92
CA GLU A 115 6.51 14.12 -8.45
C GLU A 115 6.03 13.21 -7.31
N TYR A 116 6.86 12.98 -6.29
CA TYR A 116 6.45 12.25 -5.10
C TYR A 116 5.30 12.94 -4.37
N ALA A 117 5.42 14.26 -4.15
CA ALA A 117 4.38 15.04 -3.49
C ALA A 117 3.04 14.95 -4.25
N LYS A 118 3.08 15.07 -5.58
CA LYS A 118 1.91 14.97 -6.45
C LYS A 118 1.26 13.60 -6.35
N GLU A 119 2.02 12.51 -6.50
CA GLU A 119 1.43 11.17 -6.45
C GLU A 119 0.90 10.80 -5.06
N MET A 120 1.50 11.35 -3.99
CA MET A 120 0.91 11.21 -2.66
C MET A 120 -0.40 11.96 -2.50
N ILE A 121 -0.44 13.22 -2.94
CA ILE A 121 -1.68 14.00 -2.92
C ILE A 121 -2.78 13.31 -3.75
N ASN A 122 -2.45 12.77 -4.93
CA ASN A 122 -3.39 12.01 -5.76
C ASN A 122 -3.91 10.76 -5.04
N ALA A 123 -3.03 10.05 -4.32
CA ALA A 123 -3.42 8.87 -3.55
C ALA A 123 -4.40 9.22 -2.42
N PHE A 124 -4.12 10.28 -1.65
CA PHE A 124 -5.04 10.77 -0.63
C PHE A 124 -6.36 11.26 -1.22
N ASP A 125 -6.34 11.98 -2.34
CA ASP A 125 -7.55 12.48 -3.01
C ASP A 125 -8.46 11.34 -3.47
N HIS A 126 -7.87 10.29 -4.06
CA HIS A 126 -8.59 9.06 -4.42
C HIS A 126 -9.25 8.40 -3.21
N CYS A 127 -8.50 8.29 -2.11
CA CYS A 127 -8.95 7.59 -0.91
C CYS A 127 -9.95 8.43 -0.08
N HIS A 128 -9.87 9.76 -0.16
CA HIS A 128 -10.81 10.67 0.46
C HIS A 128 -12.24 10.39 -0.04
N GLY A 129 -12.41 10.34 -1.36
CA GLY A 129 -13.71 10.13 -2.00
C GLY A 129 -14.37 8.78 -1.68
N LYS A 130 -13.61 7.82 -1.14
CA LYS A 130 -14.08 6.47 -0.77
C LYS A 130 -14.01 6.20 0.73
N SER A 131 -13.56 7.16 1.53
CA SER A 131 -13.21 6.93 2.94
C SER A 131 -14.39 6.42 3.79
N GLU A 132 -15.57 7.01 3.63
CA GLU A 132 -16.79 6.60 4.35
C GLU A 132 -17.27 5.19 3.97
N GLU A 133 -17.32 4.90 2.67
CA GLU A 133 -17.70 3.60 2.14
C GLU A 133 -16.74 2.51 2.61
N ASN A 134 -15.43 2.74 2.45
CA ASN A 134 -14.40 1.78 2.84
C ASN A 134 -14.38 1.56 4.37
N THR A 135 -14.62 2.61 5.16
CA THR A 135 -14.69 2.49 6.62
C THR A 135 -15.91 1.67 7.05
N SER A 136 -17.06 1.90 6.40
CA SER A 136 -18.28 1.12 6.62
C SER A 136 -18.08 -0.35 6.24
N MET A 137 -17.43 -0.61 5.11
CA MET A 137 -17.09 -1.95 4.65
C MET A 137 -16.14 -2.65 5.64
N PHE A 138 -15.10 -1.97 6.11
CA PHE A 138 -14.17 -2.47 7.13
C PHE A 138 -14.91 -2.89 8.40
N LEU A 139 -15.79 -2.04 8.92
CA LEU A 139 -16.59 -2.33 10.12
C LEU A 139 -17.62 -3.45 9.92
N SER A 140 -18.04 -3.72 8.68
CA SER A 140 -18.99 -4.80 8.37
C SER A 140 -18.38 -6.20 8.43
N LYS A 141 -17.04 -6.32 8.32
CA LYS A 141 -16.34 -7.61 8.37
C LYS A 141 -16.52 -8.26 9.77
N PRO A 142 -16.79 -9.58 9.86
CA PRO A 142 -17.15 -10.25 11.12
C PRO A 142 -16.17 -10.02 12.28
N LEU A 143 -14.87 -10.03 11.98
CA LEU A 143 -13.79 -9.77 12.93
C LEU A 143 -13.96 -8.43 13.66
N PHE A 144 -14.29 -7.39 12.91
CA PHE A 144 -14.39 -6.01 13.42
C PHE A 144 -15.74 -5.74 14.08
N LYS A 145 -16.81 -6.35 13.58
CA LYS A 145 -18.14 -6.23 14.18
C LYS A 145 -18.15 -6.71 15.64
N GLN A 146 -17.48 -7.83 15.93
CA GLN A 146 -17.43 -8.41 17.27
C GLN A 146 -16.52 -7.63 18.23
N MET A 147 -15.47 -7.00 17.70
CA MET A 147 -14.41 -6.36 18.50
C MET A 147 -14.46 -4.82 18.46
N SER A 148 -15.52 -4.22 17.88
CA SER A 148 -15.69 -2.77 17.63
C SER A 148 -15.26 -1.85 18.77
N LYS A 149 -15.43 -2.27 20.04
CA LYS A 149 -15.07 -1.48 21.24
C LYS A 149 -13.57 -1.47 21.59
N GLN A 150 -12.77 -2.36 21.00
CA GLN A 150 -11.33 -2.48 21.27
C GLN A 150 -10.48 -1.70 20.26
N PHE A 151 -11.06 -1.32 19.12
CA PHE A 151 -10.35 -0.56 18.09
C PHE A 151 -10.28 0.92 18.44
N CYS A 152 -9.20 1.56 18.02
CA CYS A 152 -9.24 3.00 17.74
C CYS A 152 -10.14 3.27 16.53
N ASP A 153 -10.58 4.51 16.34
CA ASP A 153 -11.36 4.89 15.15
C ASP A 153 -10.63 4.40 13.87
N PRO A 154 -11.24 3.51 13.09
CA PRO A 154 -10.57 2.87 11.97
C PRO A 154 -10.43 3.77 10.74
N LYS A 155 -11.13 4.92 10.67
CA LYS A 155 -11.18 5.74 9.46
C LYS A 155 -9.78 6.14 8.99
N SER A 156 -8.91 6.60 9.90
CA SER A 156 -7.53 6.96 9.56
C SER A 156 -6.72 5.77 9.04
N SER A 157 -6.86 4.58 9.65
CA SER A 157 -6.17 3.38 9.15
C SER A 157 -6.71 2.87 7.82
N VAL A 158 -8.02 2.99 7.58
CA VAL A 158 -8.64 2.60 6.31
C VAL A 158 -8.18 3.53 5.18
N VAL A 159 -8.12 4.84 5.45
CA VAL A 159 -7.53 5.80 4.51
C VAL A 159 -6.07 5.48 4.27
N LEU A 160 -5.28 5.20 5.32
CA LEU A 160 -3.87 4.86 5.20
C LEU A 160 -3.65 3.62 4.32
N ALA A 161 -4.39 2.53 4.56
CA ALA A 161 -4.31 1.32 3.75
C ALA A 161 -4.65 1.59 2.28
N CYS A 162 -5.72 2.36 2.02
CA CYS A 162 -6.07 2.80 0.67
C CYS A 162 -4.93 3.62 0.03
N VAL A 163 -4.31 4.55 0.77
CA VAL A 163 -3.22 5.39 0.25
C VAL A 163 -2.00 4.55 -0.09
N ILE A 164 -1.62 3.60 0.77
CA ILE A 164 -0.52 2.65 0.50
C ILE A 164 -0.80 1.89 -0.79
N ARG A 165 -2.01 1.36 -0.96
CA ARG A 165 -2.42 0.65 -2.18
C ARG A 165 -2.34 1.55 -3.41
N GLN A 166 -2.94 2.73 -3.33
CA GLN A 166 -3.03 3.64 -4.45
C GLN A 166 -1.64 4.13 -4.86
N PHE A 167 -0.76 4.41 -3.90
CA PHE A 167 0.62 4.81 -4.18
C PHE A 167 1.45 3.65 -4.74
N PHE A 168 1.29 2.44 -4.23
CA PHE A 168 1.95 1.25 -4.78
C PHE A 168 1.62 1.04 -6.25
N HIS A 169 0.34 1.15 -6.64
CA HIS A 169 -0.08 1.00 -8.04
C HIS A 169 0.33 2.14 -8.97
N ASN A 170 0.54 3.35 -8.41
CA ASN A 170 0.88 4.56 -9.16
C ASN A 170 2.30 5.07 -8.83
N CYS A 171 3.17 4.17 -8.35
CA CYS A 171 4.54 4.54 -8.00
C CYS A 171 5.26 5.14 -9.21
N PRO A 172 5.91 6.32 -9.07
CA PRO A 172 6.73 6.88 -10.14
C PRO A 172 7.80 5.90 -10.64
N ALA A 173 8.01 5.87 -11.96
CA ALA A 173 8.83 4.84 -12.61
C ALA A 173 10.32 4.91 -12.24
N ASP A 174 10.81 6.09 -11.85
CA ASP A 174 12.17 6.32 -11.36
C ASP A 174 12.37 5.85 -9.90
N ARG A 175 11.28 5.70 -9.13
CA ARG A 175 11.27 5.20 -7.75
C ARG A 175 11.00 3.72 -7.63
N TRP A 176 10.36 3.15 -8.64
CA TRP A 176 9.99 1.75 -8.66
C TRP A 176 11.21 0.81 -8.70
N SER A 177 11.21 -0.19 -7.82
CA SER A 177 12.21 -1.25 -7.82
C SER A 177 11.93 -2.26 -8.94
N LYS A 178 12.89 -2.41 -9.86
CA LYS A 178 12.82 -3.40 -10.96
C LYS A 178 13.20 -4.83 -10.53
N THR A 179 13.12 -5.14 -9.24
CA THR A 179 13.35 -6.50 -8.76
C THR A 179 12.21 -7.40 -9.24
N LYS A 180 12.52 -8.67 -9.51
CA LYS A 180 11.51 -9.65 -9.91
C LYS A 180 10.35 -9.71 -8.91
N GLU A 181 10.65 -9.67 -7.62
CA GLU A 181 9.66 -9.65 -6.54
C GLU A 181 8.65 -8.50 -6.69
N CYS A 182 9.12 -7.27 -6.95
CA CYS A 182 8.24 -6.13 -7.10
C CYS A 182 7.39 -6.20 -8.38
N GLU A 183 8.00 -6.56 -9.51
CA GLU A 183 7.26 -6.77 -10.77
C GLU A 183 6.18 -7.84 -10.64
N ASP A 184 6.51 -8.97 -10.01
CA ASP A 184 5.58 -10.07 -9.76
C ASP A 184 4.43 -9.64 -8.85
N THR A 185 4.75 -8.91 -7.76
CA THR A 185 3.76 -8.38 -6.80
C THR A 185 2.84 -7.34 -7.43
N LEU A 186 3.38 -6.46 -8.28
CA LEU A 186 2.58 -5.49 -9.03
C LEU A 186 1.66 -6.18 -10.04
N ALA A 187 2.17 -7.20 -10.76
CA ALA A 187 1.37 -7.96 -11.69
C ALA A 187 0.25 -8.75 -10.97
N PHE A 188 0.57 -9.38 -9.84
CA PHE A 188 -0.40 -10.08 -8.99
C PHE A 188 -1.49 -9.13 -8.49
N SER A 189 -1.12 -8.02 -7.85
CA SER A 189 -2.08 -7.06 -7.27
C SER A 189 -3.01 -6.43 -8.32
N LYS A 190 -2.52 -6.19 -9.54
CA LYS A 190 -3.35 -5.70 -10.66
C LYS A 190 -4.38 -6.73 -11.12
N LYS A 191 -4.03 -8.01 -11.10
CA LYS A 191 -4.88 -9.10 -11.59
C LYS A 191 -5.82 -9.66 -10.52
N CYS A 192 -5.39 -9.67 -9.26
CA CYS A 192 -6.07 -10.27 -8.11
C CYS A 192 -6.52 -9.19 -7.14
N GLN A 193 -7.44 -8.32 -7.59
CA GLN A 193 -7.84 -7.11 -6.86
C GLN A 193 -8.34 -7.37 -5.43
N ASP A 194 -8.93 -8.55 -5.19
CA ASP A 194 -9.54 -8.96 -3.92
C ASP A 194 -8.70 -9.99 -3.11
N SER A 195 -7.51 -10.37 -3.59
CA SER A 195 -6.72 -11.46 -2.96
C SER A 195 -5.70 -11.00 -1.91
N LEU A 196 -5.43 -9.71 -1.81
CA LEU A 196 -4.39 -9.18 -0.93
C LEU A 196 -5.00 -8.83 0.44
N ALA A 197 -4.43 -9.39 1.52
CA ALA A 197 -5.00 -9.28 2.86
C ALA A 197 -4.70 -7.91 3.50
N THR A 198 -3.60 -7.28 3.08
CA THR A 198 -3.09 -5.99 3.56
C THR A 198 -3.60 -4.82 2.72
N LEU A 199 -4.37 -5.08 1.64
CA LEU A 199 -4.82 -4.09 0.65
C LEU A 199 -6.34 -3.98 0.46
#